data_AF-A0A7U4DQJ6-F1
#
_entry.id   AF-A0A7U4DQJ6-F1
#
_cell.length_a   1.000
_cell.length_b   1.000
_cell.length_c   1.000
_cell.angle_alpha   90.00
_cell.angle_beta   90.00
_cell.angle_gamma   90.00
#
_symmetry.space_group_name_H-M   'P 1'
#
loop_
_entity.id
_entity.type
_entity.pdbx_description
1 polymer ?
#
loop_
_entity_poly.entity_id
_entity_poly.type
_entity_poly.pdbx_seq_one_letter_code
_entity_poly.pdbx_strand_id
1 'polypeptide(L)'
;MLYKSLILGVLFSIGIFAGKSGIGLAYLLGRTPSWRGKALRLLGFALLYALVFALAAWGLRLLDPLAHLGTIQRFLQSGMQAHLLMAGVMIAWGLALLRKPHQHGSASRGWLLLTLPCPVCATVIVFSLAFGLSLFPDHFSQVAGGLYLAFLVISLMVMGLMLGLGKMTAQSAETLLGGAMVLLGTYFLLSMAILPQFTDVDAIYRMAHHQVPGQQQDLRALLPLVVLTLSTFLAGFGRTHQKIRSSH
;
A
#
# COMPACT_ATOMS: atom_id res chain seq x y z
N MET A 1 -0.51 -22.58 -11.16
CA MET A 1 -0.63 -21.82 -9.89
C MET A 1 0.05 -20.46 -9.95
N LEU A 2 1.20 -20.33 -10.64
CA LEU A 2 1.94 -19.06 -10.81
C LEU A 2 1.09 -17.87 -11.27
N TYR A 3 0.26 -18.06 -12.30
CA TYR A 3 -0.60 -17.00 -12.86
C TYR A 3 -1.61 -16.44 -11.85
N LYS A 4 -2.18 -17.29 -10.99
CA LYS A 4 -3.15 -16.86 -9.98
C LYS A 4 -2.49 -15.96 -8.94
N SER A 5 -1.30 -16.34 -8.46
CA SER A 5 -0.53 -15.54 -7.51
C SER A 5 -0.06 -14.21 -8.11
N LEU A 6 0.34 -14.20 -9.38
CA LEU A 6 0.75 -12.99 -10.07
C LEU A 6 -0.41 -12.01 -10.26
N ILE A 7 -1.56 -12.49 -10.75
CA ILE A 7 -2.77 -11.68 -10.91
C ILE A 7 -3.23 -11.13 -9.55
N LEU A 8 -3.20 -11.96 -8.51
CA LEU A 8 -3.54 -11.53 -7.15
C LEU A 8 -2.58 -10.44 -6.65
N GLY A 9 -1.28 -10.59 -6.89
CA GLY A 9 -0.27 -9.58 -6.56
C GLY A 9 -0.52 -8.24 -7.26
N VAL A 10 -0.79 -8.27 -8.58
CA VAL A 10 -1.11 -7.07 -9.37
C VAL A 10 -2.39 -6.40 -8.86
N LEU A 11 -3.46 -7.17 -8.63
CA LEU A 11 -4.71 -6.65 -8.09
C LEU A 11 -4.53 -6.09 -6.68
N PHE A 12 -3.72 -6.72 -5.84
CA PHE A 12 -3.42 -6.25 -4.50
C PHE A 12 -2.65 -4.92 -4.53
N SER A 13 -1.60 -4.82 -5.34
CA SER A 13 -0.82 -3.59 -5.49
C SER A 13 -1.65 -2.44 -6.06
N ILE A 14 -2.42 -2.70 -7.12
CA ILE A 14 -3.37 -1.72 -7.68
C ILE A 14 -4.43 -1.36 -6.65
N GLY A 15 -4.92 -2.34 -5.88
CA GLY A 15 -5.96 -2.15 -4.86
C GLY A 15 -5.54 -1.22 -3.74
N ILE A 16 -4.34 -1.40 -3.17
CA ILE A 16 -3.80 -0.49 -2.14
C ILE A 16 -3.68 0.93 -2.68
N PHE A 17 -3.20 1.07 -3.92
CA PHE A 17 -3.01 2.36 -4.54
C PHE A 17 -4.35 3.05 -4.89
N ALA A 18 -5.30 2.30 -5.44
CA ALA A 18 -6.67 2.74 -5.67
C ALA A 18 -7.36 3.14 -4.36
N GLY A 19 -7.09 2.42 -3.27
CA GLY A 19 -7.59 2.75 -1.94
C GLY A 19 -7.08 4.12 -1.47
N LYS A 20 -5.77 4.35 -1.55
CA LYS A 20 -5.16 5.66 -1.24
C LYS A 20 -5.83 6.79 -2.03
N SER A 21 -5.96 6.60 -3.34
CA SER A 21 -6.52 7.59 -4.26
C SER A 21 -8.01 7.83 -4.01
N GLY A 22 -8.78 6.77 -3.75
CA GLY A 22 -10.20 6.80 -3.43
C GLY A 22 -10.51 7.52 -2.13
N ILE A 23 -9.67 7.39 -1.11
CA ILE A 23 -9.81 8.14 0.16
C ILE A 23 -9.59 9.64 -0.08
N GLY A 24 -8.56 10.03 -0.83
CA GLY A 24 -8.32 11.42 -1.20
C GLY A 24 -9.49 12.02 -2.00
N LEU A 25 -10.02 11.25 -2.95
CA LEU A 25 -11.18 11.61 -3.74
C LEU A 25 -12.46 11.74 -2.90
N ALA A 26 -12.67 10.87 -1.90
CA ALA A 26 -13.80 10.96 -0.97
C ALA A 26 -13.80 12.27 -0.18
N TYR A 27 -12.64 12.68 0.34
CA TYR A 27 -12.51 13.97 1.02
C TYR A 27 -12.85 15.14 0.08
N LEU A 28 -12.30 15.08 -1.15
CA LEU A 28 -12.51 16.13 -2.15
C LEU A 28 -13.99 16.26 -2.55
N LEU A 29 -14.70 15.15 -2.75
CA LEU A 29 -16.12 15.14 -3.10
C LEU A 29 -17.02 15.46 -1.91
N GLY A 30 -16.66 15.02 -0.70
CA GLY A 30 -17.40 15.31 0.53
C GLY A 30 -17.49 16.80 0.83
N ARG A 31 -16.49 17.58 0.41
CA ARG A 31 -16.47 19.06 0.51
C ARG A 31 -17.11 19.79 -0.66
N THR A 32 -17.52 19.09 -1.73
CA THR A 32 -18.13 19.72 -2.92
C THR A 32 -19.65 19.72 -2.78
N PRO A 33 -20.32 20.88 -2.64
CA PRO A 33 -21.77 20.91 -2.45
C PRO A 33 -22.53 20.61 -3.75
N SER A 34 -22.05 21.09 -4.91
CA SER A 34 -22.77 20.98 -6.17
C SER A 34 -22.54 19.64 -6.88
N TRP A 35 -23.60 19.04 -7.41
CA TRP A 35 -23.53 17.82 -8.23
C TRP A 35 -22.65 18.00 -9.47
N ARG A 36 -22.78 19.15 -10.15
CA ARG A 36 -21.93 19.50 -11.31
C ARG A 36 -20.45 19.57 -10.92
N GLY A 37 -20.15 20.12 -9.75
CA GLY A 37 -18.78 20.18 -9.22
C GLY A 37 -18.22 18.79 -8.90
N LYS A 38 -19.06 17.89 -8.34
CA LYS A 38 -18.66 16.50 -8.10
C LYS A 38 -18.35 15.77 -9.40
N ALA A 39 -19.22 15.90 -10.40
CA ALA A 39 -19.01 15.31 -11.73
C ALA A 39 -17.73 15.82 -12.39
N LEU A 40 -17.45 17.13 -12.31
CA LEU A 40 -16.23 17.71 -12.87
C LEU A 40 -14.96 17.18 -12.18
N ARG A 41 -14.97 17.04 -10.84
CA ARG A 41 -13.84 16.50 -10.08
C ARG A 41 -13.62 15.01 -10.35
N LEU A 42 -14.69 14.23 -10.49
CA LEU A 42 -14.61 12.83 -10.91
C LEU A 42 -14.06 12.68 -12.31
N LEU A 43 -14.53 13.50 -13.25
CA LEU A 43 -14.03 13.51 -14.62
C LEU A 43 -12.55 13.90 -14.66
N GLY A 44 -12.15 14.92 -13.90
CA GLY A 44 -10.75 15.32 -13.78
C GLY A 44 -9.87 14.21 -13.19
N PHE A 45 -10.35 13.49 -12.17
CA PHE A 45 -9.67 12.32 -11.63
C PHE A 45 -9.52 11.20 -12.66
N ALA A 46 -10.60 10.85 -13.36
CA ALA A 46 -10.59 9.82 -14.39
C ALA A 46 -9.62 10.18 -15.53
N LEU A 47 -9.66 11.43 -16.02
CA LEU A 47 -8.77 11.91 -17.08
C LEU A 47 -7.30 11.94 -16.65
N LEU A 48 -7.02 12.37 -15.42
CA LEU A 48 -5.65 12.35 -14.88
C LEU A 48 -5.09 10.93 -14.87
N TYR A 49 -5.85 9.96 -14.36
CA TYR A 49 -5.40 8.57 -14.32
C TYR A 49 -5.37 7.92 -15.70
N ALA A 50 -6.31 8.25 -16.58
CA ALA A 50 -6.25 7.83 -17.98
C ALA A 50 -4.96 8.31 -18.64
N LEU A 51 -4.56 9.56 -18.41
CA LEU A 51 -3.30 10.11 -18.91
C LEU A 51 -2.09 9.37 -18.32
N VAL A 52 -2.06 9.11 -17.01
CA VAL A 52 -0.96 8.36 -16.38
C VAL A 52 -0.85 6.95 -16.95
N PHE A 53 -1.96 6.22 -17.09
CA PHE A 53 -1.96 4.88 -17.70
C PHE A 53 -1.57 4.92 -19.18
N ALA A 54 -2.03 5.92 -19.94
CA ALA A 54 -1.66 6.10 -21.34
C ALA A 54 -0.16 6.40 -21.49
N LEU A 55 0.40 7.29 -20.67
CA LEU A 55 1.83 7.60 -20.66
C LEU A 55 2.67 6.38 -20.26
N ALA A 56 2.23 5.61 -19.27
CA ALA A 56 2.89 4.37 -18.87
C ALA A 56 2.88 3.32 -19.99
N ALA A 57 1.72 3.12 -20.64
CA ALA A 57 1.57 2.21 -21.77
C ALA A 57 2.41 2.68 -22.98
N TRP A 58 2.39 3.97 -23.28
CA TRP A 58 3.23 4.56 -24.33
C TRP A 58 4.72 4.37 -24.03
N GLY A 59 5.13 4.61 -22.80
CA GLY A 59 6.51 4.40 -22.35
C GLY A 59 6.97 2.94 -22.55
N LEU A 60 6.10 1.97 -22.24
CA LEU A 60 6.37 0.55 -22.45
C LEU A 60 6.47 0.14 -23.93
N ARG A 61 5.85 0.89 -24.86
CA ARG A 61 6.02 0.65 -26.29
C ARG A 61 7.36 1.16 -26.82
N LEU A 62 7.86 2.25 -26.25
CA LEU A 62 9.13 2.87 -26.66
C LEU A 62 10.35 2.22 -26.01
N LEU A 63 10.18 1.78 -24.75
CA LEU A 63 11.25 1.21 -23.94
C LEU A 63 11.01 -0.29 -23.86
N ASP A 64 11.86 -1.08 -24.50
CA ASP A 64 11.89 -2.52 -24.27
C ASP A 64 12.39 -2.75 -22.83
N PRO A 65 11.51 -3.09 -21.86
CA PRO A 65 11.85 -3.08 -20.44
C PRO A 65 12.91 -4.12 -20.10
N LEU A 66 12.99 -5.18 -20.91
CA LEU A 66 13.98 -6.25 -20.78
C LEU A 66 15.39 -5.77 -21.15
N ALA A 67 15.53 -4.85 -22.10
CA ALA A 67 16.83 -4.31 -22.51
C ALA A 67 17.46 -3.38 -21.46
N HIS A 68 16.65 -2.81 -20.55
CA HIS A 68 17.08 -1.80 -19.57
C HIS A 68 16.90 -2.24 -18.10
N LEU A 69 16.80 -3.54 -17.85
CA LEU A 69 16.59 -4.12 -16.51
C LEU A 69 17.58 -3.57 -15.46
N GLY A 70 18.85 -3.37 -15.82
CA GLY A 70 19.87 -2.85 -14.89
C GLY A 70 19.64 -1.38 -14.46
N THR A 71 19.05 -0.56 -15.32
CA THR A 71 18.69 0.84 -14.99
C THR A 71 17.39 0.87 -14.20
N ILE A 72 16.42 0.02 -14.57
CA ILE A 72 15.16 -0.16 -13.85
C ILE A 72 15.43 -0.65 -12.43
N GLN A 73 16.38 -1.57 -12.22
CA GLN A 73 16.74 -2.08 -10.90
C GLN A 73 17.40 -1.01 -10.02
N ARG A 74 18.28 -0.18 -10.57
CA ARG A 74 18.85 0.99 -9.86
C ARG A 74 17.78 2.02 -9.50
N PHE A 75 16.83 2.25 -10.40
CA PHE A 75 15.69 3.11 -10.13
C PHE A 75 14.78 2.53 -9.05
N LEU A 76 14.51 1.22 -9.07
CA LEU A 76 13.76 0.50 -8.03
C LEU A 76 14.45 0.58 -6.66
N GLN A 77 15.78 0.48 -6.61
CA GLN A 77 16.54 0.65 -5.36
C GLN A 77 16.35 2.05 -4.76
N SER A 78 16.29 3.09 -5.59
CA SER A 78 15.96 4.45 -5.14
C SER A 78 14.51 4.58 -4.64
N GLY A 79 13.62 3.68 -5.07
CA GLY A 79 12.22 3.64 -4.65
C GLY A 79 12.03 3.46 -3.14
N MET A 80 12.91 2.73 -2.47
CA MET A 80 12.85 2.55 -1.02
C MET A 80 13.04 3.88 -0.26
N GLN A 81 13.92 4.75 -0.74
CA GLN A 81 14.10 6.08 -0.14
C GLN A 81 12.86 6.96 -0.37
N ALA A 82 12.30 6.92 -1.58
CA ALA A 82 11.10 7.69 -1.92
C ALA A 82 9.86 7.27 -1.11
N HIS A 83 9.67 5.96 -0.89
CA HIS A 83 8.61 5.44 -0.03
C HIS A 83 8.81 5.85 1.44
N LEU A 84 10.03 5.76 1.97
CA LEU A 84 10.32 6.13 3.36
C LEU A 84 9.99 7.60 3.61
N LEU A 85 10.44 8.47 2.71
CA LEU A 85 10.16 9.90 2.75
C LEU A 85 8.65 10.17 2.65
N MET A 86 7.96 9.55 1.68
CA MET A 86 6.51 9.71 1.53
C MET A 86 5.74 9.20 2.75
N ALA A 87 6.10 8.05 3.31
CA ALA A 87 5.45 7.48 4.49
C ALA A 87 5.65 8.39 5.71
N GLY A 88 6.86 8.91 5.91
CA GLY A 88 7.17 9.89 6.95
C GLY A 88 6.34 11.16 6.81
N VAL A 89 6.25 11.72 5.59
CA VAL A 89 5.42 12.91 5.31
C VAL A 89 3.93 12.61 5.57
N MET A 90 3.42 11.45 5.14
CA MET A 90 2.02 11.07 5.38
C MET A 90 1.71 10.95 6.87
N ILE A 91 2.61 10.35 7.66
CA ILE A 91 2.43 10.24 9.12
C ILE A 91 2.52 11.61 9.78
N ALA A 92 3.56 12.40 9.48
CA ALA A 92 3.75 13.72 10.07
C ALA A 92 2.56 14.63 9.77
N TRP A 93 2.09 14.64 8.52
CA TRP A 93 0.95 15.45 8.09
C TRP A 93 -0.38 14.92 8.65
N GLY A 94 -0.56 13.60 8.71
CA GLY A 94 -1.73 12.98 9.31
C GLY A 94 -1.85 13.28 10.81
N LEU A 95 -0.75 13.17 11.56
CA LEU A 95 -0.68 13.56 12.97
C LEU A 95 -0.92 15.06 13.17
N ALA A 96 -0.32 15.90 12.32
CA ALA A 96 -0.58 17.34 12.36
C ALA A 96 -2.06 17.67 12.12
N LEU A 97 -2.75 16.88 11.28
CA LEU A 97 -4.18 17.04 11.01
C LEU A 97 -5.05 16.59 12.20
N LEU A 98 -4.67 15.49 12.84
CA LEU A 98 -5.37 14.97 14.03
C LEU A 98 -5.17 15.84 15.28
N ARG A 99 -4.05 16.58 15.36
CA ARG A 99 -3.73 17.46 16.50
C ARG A 99 -4.33 18.86 16.40
N LYS A 100 -4.78 19.30 15.21
CA LYS A 100 -5.39 20.63 15.07
C LYS A 100 -6.82 20.61 15.65
N PRO A 101 -7.17 21.54 16.55
CA PRO A 101 -8.55 21.68 17.02
C PRO A 101 -9.46 21.95 15.81
N HIS A 102 -10.67 21.37 15.82
CA HIS A 102 -11.67 21.42 14.75
C HIS A 102 -12.14 22.85 14.41
N GLN A 103 -11.27 23.65 13.81
CA GLN A 103 -11.65 24.91 13.18
C GLN A 103 -12.43 24.57 11.91
N HIS A 104 -13.75 24.67 12.03
CA HIS A 104 -14.71 24.53 10.95
C HIS A 104 -14.44 25.60 9.89
N GLY A 105 -13.55 25.34 8.93
CA GLY A 105 -13.36 26.27 7.81
C GLY A 105 -12.10 26.10 6.97
N SER A 106 -10.96 25.68 7.53
CA SER A 106 -9.74 25.59 6.73
C SER A 106 -9.66 24.26 5.97
N ALA A 107 -9.74 24.28 4.65
CA ALA A 107 -9.50 23.11 3.81
C ALA A 107 -8.04 22.66 3.95
N SER A 108 -7.82 21.44 4.47
CA SER A 108 -6.49 20.85 4.49
C SER A 108 -6.06 20.49 3.08
N ARG A 109 -4.81 20.82 2.71
CA ARG A 109 -4.22 20.39 1.43
C ARG A 109 -3.75 18.93 1.45
N GLY A 110 -3.93 18.22 2.57
CA GLY A 110 -3.49 16.82 2.73
C GLY A 110 -4.10 15.84 1.73
N TRP A 111 -5.29 16.14 1.19
CA TRP A 111 -5.92 15.34 0.14
C TRP A 111 -5.08 15.27 -1.13
N LEU A 112 -4.30 16.32 -1.43
CA LEU A 112 -3.46 16.36 -2.63
C LEU A 112 -2.41 15.24 -2.59
N LEU A 113 -1.85 14.96 -1.41
CA LEU A 113 -0.84 13.92 -1.20
C LEU A 113 -1.40 12.49 -1.35
N LEU A 114 -2.71 12.34 -1.14
CA LEU A 114 -3.43 11.07 -1.32
C LEU A 114 -3.89 10.86 -2.76
N THR A 115 -4.23 11.94 -3.47
CA THR A 115 -4.87 11.87 -4.79
C THR A 115 -3.87 11.98 -5.94
N LEU A 116 -2.76 12.70 -5.76
CA LEU A 116 -1.73 12.84 -6.79
C LEU A 116 -0.93 11.54 -6.96
N PRO A 117 -0.65 11.14 -8.23
CA PRO A 117 0.20 9.99 -8.50
C PRO A 117 1.60 10.29 -7.98
N CYS A 118 2.04 9.49 -7.02
CA CYS A 118 3.39 9.51 -6.50
C CYS A 118 4.34 8.76 -7.45
N PRO A 119 5.67 8.99 -7.43
CA PRO A 119 6.61 8.28 -8.29
C PRO A 119 6.51 6.75 -8.14
N VAL A 120 6.26 6.29 -6.92
CA VAL A 120 5.96 4.89 -6.58
C VAL A 120 4.68 4.37 -7.24
N CYS A 121 3.65 5.21 -7.27
CA CYS A 121 2.37 4.87 -7.84
C CYS A 121 2.52 4.64 -9.36
N ALA A 122 3.33 5.49 -10.01
CA ALA A 122 3.69 5.36 -11.41
C ALA A 122 4.47 4.06 -11.67
N THR A 123 5.41 3.66 -10.81
CA THR A 123 6.13 2.40 -11.00
C THR A 123 5.20 1.19 -10.88
N VAL A 124 4.31 1.16 -9.89
CA VAL A 124 3.33 0.07 -9.76
C VAL A 124 2.45 -0.04 -11.01
N ILE A 125 2.01 1.08 -11.58
CA ILE A 125 1.24 1.10 -12.83
C ILE A 125 2.07 0.53 -13.99
N VAL A 126 3.31 0.99 -14.16
CA VAL A 126 4.22 0.52 -15.22
C VAL A 126 4.49 -0.98 -15.08
N PHE A 127 4.82 -1.48 -13.89
CA PHE A 127 5.06 -2.90 -13.66
C PHE A 127 3.79 -3.73 -13.87
N SER A 128 2.64 -3.26 -13.39
CA SER A 128 1.37 -3.96 -13.59
C SER A 128 1.02 -4.07 -15.08
N LEU A 129 1.25 -3.00 -15.85
CA LEU A 129 1.09 -3.01 -17.30
C LEU A 129 2.10 -3.95 -17.96
N ALA A 130 3.39 -3.85 -17.61
CA ALA A 130 4.44 -4.71 -18.17
C ALA A 130 4.11 -6.19 -17.95
N PHE A 131 3.75 -6.57 -16.71
CA PHE A 131 3.37 -7.96 -16.41
C PHE A 131 2.10 -8.39 -17.14
N GLY A 132 1.07 -7.53 -17.20
CA GLY A 132 -0.16 -7.83 -17.93
C GLY A 132 0.07 -8.04 -19.42
N LEU A 133 0.95 -7.23 -20.02
CA LEU A 133 1.31 -7.31 -21.43
C LEU A 133 2.18 -8.54 -21.72
N SER A 134 3.07 -8.93 -20.81
CA SER A 134 3.83 -10.18 -20.94
C SER A 134 2.94 -11.43 -20.87
N LEU A 135 1.78 -11.35 -20.20
CA LEU A 135 0.80 -12.45 -20.14
C LEU A 135 -0.10 -12.50 -21.38
N PHE A 136 -0.47 -11.34 -21.93
CA PHE A 136 -1.39 -11.22 -23.07
C PHE A 136 -0.83 -10.26 -24.13
N PRO A 137 0.22 -10.67 -24.87
CA PRO A 137 0.93 -9.79 -25.80
C PRO A 137 0.04 -9.27 -26.94
N ASP A 138 -0.90 -10.08 -27.42
CA ASP A 138 -1.80 -9.72 -28.54
C ASP A 138 -2.93 -8.75 -28.15
N HIS A 139 -3.11 -8.49 -26.85
CA HIS A 139 -4.25 -7.74 -26.31
C HIS A 139 -3.84 -6.46 -25.57
N PHE A 140 -2.85 -5.74 -26.12
CA PHE A 140 -2.27 -4.56 -25.47
C PHE A 140 -3.30 -3.54 -24.96
N SER A 141 -4.23 -3.13 -25.82
CA SER A 141 -5.23 -2.12 -25.48
C SER A 141 -6.22 -2.60 -24.42
N GLN A 142 -6.56 -3.90 -24.44
CA GLN A 142 -7.50 -4.50 -23.50
C GLN A 142 -6.86 -4.65 -22.11
N VAL A 143 -5.59 -5.03 -22.03
CA VAL A 143 -4.86 -5.11 -20.76
C VAL A 143 -4.72 -3.72 -20.14
N ALA A 144 -4.28 -2.73 -20.92
CA ALA A 144 -4.11 -1.37 -20.42
C ALA A 144 -5.45 -0.75 -19.98
N GLY A 145 -6.49 -0.89 -20.81
CA GLY A 145 -7.84 -0.44 -20.49
C GLY A 145 -8.44 -1.18 -19.30
N GLY A 146 -8.23 -2.49 -19.20
CA GLY A 146 -8.71 -3.33 -18.10
C GLY A 146 -8.09 -2.98 -16.75
N LEU A 147 -6.77 -2.76 -16.70
CA LEU A 147 -6.09 -2.33 -15.48
C LEU A 147 -6.50 -0.92 -15.06
N TYR A 148 -6.64 0.00 -16.02
CA TYR A 148 -7.19 1.33 -15.75
C TYR A 148 -8.62 1.26 -15.20
N LEU A 149 -9.48 0.46 -15.82
CA LEU A 149 -10.87 0.28 -15.38
C LEU A 149 -10.93 -0.35 -13.99
N ALA A 150 -10.14 -1.39 -13.72
CA ALA A 150 -10.03 -2.00 -12.41
C ALA A 150 -9.60 -0.98 -11.34
N PHE A 151 -8.56 -0.20 -11.63
CA PHE A 151 -8.12 0.89 -10.76
C PHE A 151 -9.24 1.91 -10.48
N LEU A 152 -9.95 2.32 -11.52
CA LEU A 152 -11.04 3.29 -11.41
C LEU A 152 -12.18 2.73 -10.55
N VAL A 153 -12.64 1.50 -10.83
CA VAL A 153 -13.73 0.84 -10.10
C VAL A 153 -13.38 0.70 -8.63
N ILE A 154 -12.17 0.22 -8.29
CA ILE A 154 -11.74 0.09 -6.89
C ILE A 154 -11.67 1.47 -6.22
N SER A 155 -11.14 2.48 -6.90
CA SER A 155 -11.05 3.85 -6.38
C SER A 155 -12.44 4.43 -6.07
N LEU A 156 -13.40 4.23 -6.98
CA LEU A 156 -14.78 4.67 -6.80
C LEU A 156 -15.50 3.89 -5.69
N MET A 157 -15.24 2.59 -5.58
CA MET A 157 -15.78 1.75 -4.51
C MET A 157 -15.29 2.23 -3.14
N VAL A 158 -13.98 2.44 -2.98
CA VAL A 158 -13.40 2.96 -1.73
C VAL A 158 -13.90 4.36 -1.43
N MET A 159 -14.02 5.22 -2.44
CA MET A 159 -14.61 6.55 -2.29
C MET A 159 -16.04 6.48 -1.76
N GLY A 160 -16.89 5.66 -2.37
CA GLY A 160 -18.28 5.44 -1.95
C GLY A 160 -18.38 4.92 -0.53
N LEU A 161 -17.52 3.96 -0.18
CA LEU A 161 -17.42 3.41 1.18
C LEU A 161 -17.06 4.50 2.20
N MET A 162 -16.03 5.31 1.92
CA MET A 162 -15.59 6.39 2.82
C MET A 162 -16.63 7.49 2.99
N LEU A 163 -17.32 7.88 1.91
CA LEU A 163 -18.45 8.82 1.98
C LEU A 163 -19.62 8.24 2.80
N GLY A 164 -19.87 6.93 2.71
CA GLY A 164 -20.86 6.23 3.53
C GLY A 164 -20.48 6.21 5.02
N LEU A 165 -19.26 5.79 5.34
CA LEU A 165 -18.74 5.76 6.71
C LEU A 165 -18.74 7.14 7.35
N GLY A 166 -18.37 8.18 6.61
CA GLY A 166 -18.39 9.57 7.11
C GLY A 166 -19.80 10.04 7.50
N LYS A 167 -20.83 9.62 6.77
CA LYS A 167 -22.24 9.91 7.12
C LYS A 167 -22.70 9.16 8.37
N MET A 168 -22.27 7.91 8.52
CA MET A 168 -22.67 7.06 9.66
C MET A 168 -21.98 7.42 10.97
N THR A 169 -20.72 7.84 10.91
CA THR A 169 -19.89 8.06 12.10
C THR A 169 -19.89 9.50 12.62
N ALA A 170 -20.58 10.42 11.92
CA ALA A 170 -20.57 11.87 12.17
C ALA A 170 -19.15 12.48 12.35
N GLN A 171 -18.12 11.77 11.90
CA GLN A 171 -16.74 12.21 12.02
C GLN A 171 -16.43 13.30 11.02
N SER A 172 -15.61 14.26 11.44
CA SER A 172 -15.13 15.28 10.52
C SER A 172 -14.30 14.64 9.40
N ALA A 173 -14.45 15.15 8.18
CA ALA A 173 -13.68 14.68 7.03
C ALA A 173 -12.15 14.81 7.25
N GLU A 174 -11.71 15.76 8.10
CA GLU A 174 -10.31 15.94 8.50
C GLU A 174 -9.81 14.77 9.36
N THR A 175 -10.63 14.29 10.31
CA THR A 175 -10.27 13.17 11.20
C THR A 175 -10.14 11.88 10.39
N LEU A 176 -11.07 11.62 9.47
CA LEU A 176 -11.04 10.45 8.60
C LEU A 176 -9.81 10.49 7.67
N LEU A 177 -9.53 11.66 7.08
CA LEU A 177 -8.38 11.88 6.21
C LEU A 177 -7.06 11.68 6.97
N GLY A 178 -6.92 12.32 8.14
CA GLY A 178 -5.73 12.22 8.98
C GLY A 178 -5.47 10.80 9.47
N GLY A 179 -6.53 10.11 9.92
CA GLY A 179 -6.47 8.71 10.32
C GLY A 179 -6.03 7.79 9.18
N ALA A 180 -6.59 7.96 7.98
CA ALA A 180 -6.19 7.21 6.81
C ALA A 180 -4.72 7.48 6.41
N MET A 181 -4.25 8.72 6.50
CA MET A 181 -2.86 9.08 6.21
C MET A 181 -1.89 8.39 7.18
N VAL A 182 -2.19 8.39 8.48
CA VAL A 182 -1.37 7.71 9.51
C VAL A 182 -1.40 6.20 9.31
N LEU A 183 -2.57 5.62 9.04
CA LEU A 183 -2.72 4.18 8.82
C LEU A 183 -1.92 3.73 7.58
N LEU A 184 -2.10 4.41 6.44
CA LEU A 184 -1.37 4.10 5.21
C LEU A 184 0.14 4.32 5.37
N GLY A 185 0.55 5.41 6.01
CA GLY A 185 1.96 5.66 6.28
C GLY A 185 2.59 4.58 7.15
N THR A 186 1.90 4.17 8.23
CA THR A 186 2.33 3.08 9.11
C THR A 186 2.38 1.75 8.36
N TYR A 187 1.36 1.45 7.56
CA TYR A 187 1.32 0.25 6.72
C TYR A 187 2.52 0.19 5.77
N PHE A 188 2.87 1.30 5.12
CA PHE A 188 4.03 1.35 4.25
C PHE A 188 5.34 1.16 5.03
N LEU A 189 5.52 1.84 6.17
CA LEU A 189 6.71 1.63 7.01
C LEU A 189 6.86 0.17 7.46
N LEU A 190 5.77 -0.43 7.93
CA LEU A 190 5.79 -1.81 8.39
C LEU A 190 6.08 -2.78 7.23
N SER A 191 5.46 -2.56 6.07
CA SER A 191 5.75 -3.34 4.86
C SER A 191 7.23 -3.26 4.49
N MET A 192 7.85 -2.10 4.60
CA MET A 192 9.28 -1.92 4.30
C MET A 192 10.22 -2.54 5.34
N ALA A 193 9.83 -2.58 6.61
CA ALA A 193 10.63 -3.24 7.63
C ALA A 193 10.58 -4.78 7.50
N ILE A 194 9.42 -5.30 7.10
CA ILE A 194 9.16 -6.74 7.04
C ILE A 194 9.67 -7.37 5.74
N LEU A 195 9.43 -6.75 4.58
CA LEU A 195 9.69 -7.38 3.28
C LEU A 195 11.17 -7.75 3.02
N PRO A 196 12.17 -6.91 3.35
CA PRO A 196 13.58 -7.24 3.17
C PRO A 196 14.03 -8.44 4.01
N GLN A 197 13.42 -8.64 5.19
CA GLN A 197 13.76 -9.78 6.04
C GLN A 197 13.36 -11.10 5.40
N PHE A 198 12.32 -11.12 4.56
CA PHE A 198 11.87 -12.31 3.85
C PHE A 198 12.71 -12.63 2.60
N THR A 199 13.29 -11.62 1.94
CA THR A 199 14.15 -11.85 0.76
C THR A 199 15.46 -12.55 1.09
N ASP A 200 15.95 -12.40 2.32
CA ASP A 200 17.18 -13.07 2.79
C ASP A 200 16.91 -14.42 3.47
N VAL A 201 15.64 -14.85 3.60
CA VAL A 201 15.31 -16.15 4.25
C VAL A 201 15.93 -17.32 3.50
N ASP A 202 15.94 -17.30 2.16
CA ASP A 202 16.57 -18.36 1.38
C ASP A 202 18.10 -18.38 1.55
N ALA A 203 18.73 -17.21 1.70
CA ALA A 203 20.15 -17.10 1.99
C ALA A 203 20.48 -17.59 3.40
N ILE A 204 19.68 -17.21 4.40
CA ILE A 204 19.79 -17.67 5.80
C ILE A 204 19.56 -19.18 5.88
N TYR A 205 18.56 -19.71 5.16
CA TYR A 205 18.27 -21.13 5.11
C TYR A 205 19.39 -21.93 4.45
N ARG A 206 19.97 -21.44 3.34
CA ARG A 206 21.17 -22.05 2.73
C ARG A 206 22.40 -21.99 3.62
N MET A 207 22.62 -20.89 4.34
CA MET A 207 23.72 -20.77 5.31
C MET A 207 23.54 -21.74 6.48
N ALA A 208 22.31 -21.92 6.96
CA ALA A 208 21.98 -22.91 7.98
C ALA A 208 22.13 -24.36 7.48
N HIS A 209 21.79 -24.63 6.22
CA HIS A 209 21.87 -25.96 5.64
C HIS A 209 23.30 -26.35 5.22
N HIS A 210 24.18 -25.39 4.87
CA HIS A 210 25.56 -25.68 4.48
C HIS A 210 26.55 -25.83 5.65
N GLN A 211 26.13 -25.60 6.89
CA GLN A 211 27.02 -25.73 8.05
C GLN A 211 27.10 -27.13 8.69
N VAL A 212 26.50 -28.17 8.11
CA VAL A 212 26.54 -29.50 8.76
C VAL A 212 26.69 -30.68 7.78
N PRO A 213 27.92 -31.16 7.56
CA PRO A 213 28.18 -32.59 7.37
C PRO A 213 28.38 -33.23 8.76
N GLY A 214 27.35 -33.90 9.29
CA GLY A 214 27.51 -34.86 10.41
C GLY A 214 26.90 -34.54 11.79
N GLN A 215 26.12 -33.48 11.96
CA GLN A 215 25.47 -33.20 13.25
C GLN A 215 24.11 -33.91 13.32
N GLN A 216 24.08 -35.03 14.05
CA GLN A 216 22.83 -35.58 14.57
C GLN A 216 22.01 -34.43 15.18
N GLN A 217 20.75 -34.31 14.78
CA GLN A 217 19.81 -33.33 15.34
C GLN A 217 19.69 -33.58 16.85
N ASP A 218 20.49 -32.86 17.63
CA ASP A 218 20.49 -33.00 19.08
C ASP A 218 19.22 -32.33 19.60
N LEU A 219 18.21 -33.16 19.89
CA LEU A 219 16.92 -32.78 20.47
C LEU A 219 17.08 -31.91 21.73
N ARG A 220 18.25 -31.97 22.38
CA ARG A 220 18.64 -31.14 23.53
C ARG A 220 18.82 -29.66 23.20
N ALA A 221 19.15 -29.30 21.95
CA ALA A 221 19.28 -27.92 21.50
C ALA A 221 17.92 -27.23 21.25
N LEU A 222 16.87 -28.00 21.00
CA LEU A 222 15.49 -27.50 20.90
C LEU A 222 14.88 -27.19 22.27
N LEU A 223 15.33 -27.89 23.32
CA LEU A 223 14.85 -27.73 24.69
C LEU A 223 14.97 -26.29 25.24
N PRO A 224 16.12 -25.59 25.13
CA PRO A 224 16.22 -24.22 25.61
C PRO A 224 15.33 -23.25 24.83
N LEU A 225 15.16 -23.46 23.51
CA LEU A 225 14.30 -22.61 22.69
C LEU A 225 12.83 -22.74 23.10
N VAL A 226 12.35 -23.98 23.32
CA VAL A 226 10.99 -24.27 23.81
C VAL A 226 10.78 -23.71 25.21
N VAL A 227 11.75 -23.86 26.13
CA VAL A 227 11.66 -23.29 27.48
C VAL A 227 11.61 -21.76 27.45
N LEU A 228 12.38 -21.11 26.56
CA LEU A 228 12.37 -19.66 26.42
C LEU A 228 11.04 -19.14 25.85
N THR A 229 10.48 -19.84 24.85
CA THR A 229 9.18 -19.48 24.27
C THR A 229 8.03 -19.72 25.25
N LEU A 230 8.06 -20.83 25.98
CA LEU A 230 7.02 -21.15 26.96
C LEU A 230 7.06 -20.18 28.16
N SER A 231 8.25 -19.83 28.65
CA SER A 231 8.41 -18.90 29.78
C SER A 231 7.96 -17.48 29.43
N THR A 232 8.28 -16.99 28.23
CA THR A 232 7.81 -15.68 27.76
C THR A 232 6.30 -15.66 27.53
N PHE A 233 5.73 -16.74 26.98
CA PHE A 233 4.28 -16.87 26.81
C PHE A 233 3.53 -16.91 28.15
N LEU A 234 3.99 -17.71 29.11
CA LEU A 234 3.38 -17.81 30.44
C LEU A 234 3.51 -16.52 31.26
N ALA A 235 4.66 -15.84 31.20
CA ALA A 235 4.85 -14.55 31.86
C ALA A 235 3.93 -13.47 31.28
N GLY A 236 3.75 -13.46 29.95
CA GLY A 236 2.81 -12.57 29.28
C GLY A 236 1.35 -12.87 29.66
N PHE A 237 0.95 -14.14 29.60
CA PHE A 237 -0.41 -14.56 29.93
C PHE A 237 -0.75 -14.32 31.40
N GLY A 238 0.17 -14.60 32.32
CA GLY A 238 -0.01 -14.38 33.76
C GLY A 238 -0.21 -12.92 34.12
N ARG A 239 0.56 -12.01 33.51
CA ARG A 239 0.39 -10.56 33.70
C ARG A 239 -0.96 -10.06 33.20
N THR A 240 -1.41 -10.53 32.03
CA THR A 240 -2.72 -10.14 31.49
C THR A 240 -3.85 -10.70 32.36
N HIS A 241 -3.75 -11.94 32.83
CA HIS A 241 -4.76 -12.57 33.67
C HIS A 241 -4.87 -11.91 35.06
N GLN A 242 -3.75 -11.52 35.68
CA GLN A 242 -3.76 -10.77 36.95
C GLN A 242 -4.39 -9.39 36.79
N LYS A 243 -4.14 -8.71 35.67
CA LYS A 243 -4.68 -7.38 35.39
C LYS A 243 -6.20 -7.38 35.18
N ILE A 244 -6.76 -8.46 34.62
CA ILE A 244 -8.21 -8.65 34.46
C ILE A 244 -8.87 -8.95 35.82
N ARG A 245 -8.19 -9.70 36.69
CA ARG A 245 -8.72 -10.05 38.01
C ARG A 245 -8.60 -8.93 39.05
N SER A 246 -7.71 -7.96 38.87
CA SER A 246 -7.60 -6.78 39.75
C SER A 246 -8.50 -5.61 39.34
N SER A 247 -9.27 -5.73 38.25
CA SER A 247 -10.24 -4.72 37.79
C SER A 247 -11.71 -5.13 38.03
N HIS A 248 -11.92 -6.16 38.84
CA HIS A 248 -13.20 -6.59 39.40
C HIS A 248 -13.10 -6.57 40.92
#